data_AF-P0A5F2-F1
#
_entry.id   AF-P0A5F2-F1
#
_cell.length_a   1.000
_cell.length_b   1.000
_cell.length_c   1.000
_cell.angle_alpha   90.00
_cell.angle_beta   90.00
_cell.angle_gamma   90.00
#
_symmetry.space_group_name_H-M   'P 1'
#
loop_
_entity.id
_entity.type
_entity.pdbx_description
1 polymer ?
#
loop_
_entity_poly.entity_id
_entity_poly.type
_entity_poly.pdbx_seq_one_letter_code
_entity_poly.pdbx_strand_id
1 'polypeptide(L)'
;MLANSREELVEVFDALDAELDRLDEVSFEVLTTPERLRSLERLECLVRRLPAVGHTLINQLDTQASEEELGGTLCCALANRLRITKPDAALRIADAADLGPRRALTGEPLAPQLTATATAQRQGLIGEAHIKVIRALFRPPARRGGCVHPPGRRSRPGRQSRSISSRRAGPLRPAGHGLATPRRRPHRHRTRPQTRHHPEQPAIRRHVTAKWLPDPPSAGHL
;
A
#
# COMPACT_ATOMS: atom_id res chain seq x y z
N MET A 1 -22.37 16.02 12.17
CA MET A 1 -22.90 16.04 10.80
C MET A 1 -22.21 14.96 10.00
N LEU A 2 -22.93 13.89 9.68
CA LEU A 2 -22.78 13.02 8.50
C LEU A 2 -23.95 12.01 8.63
N ALA A 3 -25.18 12.49 8.45
CA ALA A 3 -26.29 11.59 8.13
C ALA A 3 -26.35 11.56 6.61
N ASN A 4 -25.34 10.93 5.99
CA ASN A 4 -25.31 10.79 4.55
C ASN A 4 -26.38 9.77 4.20
N SER A 5 -27.32 10.16 3.35
CA SER A 5 -28.29 9.21 2.83
C SER A 5 -27.56 8.13 2.03
N ARG A 6 -28.22 6.99 1.81
CA ARG A 6 -27.65 5.94 0.95
C ARG A 6 -27.39 6.51 -0.45
N GLU A 7 -28.28 7.36 -0.92
CA GLU A 7 -28.22 8.05 -2.19
C GLU A 7 -27.00 8.98 -2.25
N GLU A 8 -26.76 9.79 -1.22
CA GLU A 8 -25.58 10.68 -1.17
C GLU A 8 -24.26 9.88 -1.17
N LEU A 9 -24.20 8.73 -0.48
CA LEU A 9 -23.02 7.87 -0.53
C LEU A 9 -22.76 7.32 -1.94
N VAL A 10 -23.81 6.90 -2.66
CA VAL A 10 -23.71 6.43 -4.05
C VAL A 10 -23.27 7.56 -4.97
N GLU A 11 -23.87 8.75 -4.86
CA GLU A 11 -23.49 9.93 -5.66
C GLU A 11 -22.01 10.31 -5.48
N VAL A 12 -21.47 10.21 -4.26
CA VAL A 12 -20.06 10.49 -4.00
C VAL A 12 -19.14 9.46 -4.67
N PHE A 13 -19.50 8.18 -4.67
CA PHE A 13 -18.72 7.15 -5.39
C PHE A 13 -18.82 7.32 -6.91
N ASP A 14 -20.03 7.56 -7.45
CA ASP A 14 -20.25 7.79 -8.87
C ASP A 14 -19.46 9.00 -9.39
N ALA A 15 -19.42 10.09 -8.61
CA ALA A 15 -18.62 11.27 -8.94
C ALA A 15 -17.10 10.99 -8.92
N LEU A 16 -16.63 10.15 -7.99
CA LEU A 16 -15.23 9.74 -7.93
C LEU A 16 -14.85 8.90 -9.16
N ASP A 17 -15.70 7.95 -9.54
CA ASP A 17 -15.49 7.11 -10.72
C ASP A 17 -15.45 7.97 -12.00
N ALA A 18 -16.37 8.93 -12.16
CA ALA A 18 -16.39 9.83 -13.31
C ALA A 18 -15.12 10.71 -13.44
N GLU A 19 -14.57 11.20 -12.32
CA GLU A 19 -13.31 11.98 -12.37
C GLU A 19 -12.08 11.09 -12.60
N LEU A 20 -12.11 9.82 -12.20
CA LEU A 20 -11.08 8.85 -12.55
C LEU A 20 -11.10 8.52 -14.04
N ASP A 21 -12.28 8.30 -14.62
CA ASP A 21 -12.46 8.09 -16.07
C ASP A 21 -11.94 9.30 -16.86
N ARG A 22 -12.28 10.52 -16.41
CA ARG A 22 -11.76 11.76 -17.01
C ARG A 22 -10.24 11.85 -16.93
N LEU A 23 -9.64 11.41 -15.83
CA LEU A 23 -8.17 11.40 -15.66
C LEU A 23 -7.48 10.38 -16.58
N ASP A 24 -8.16 9.28 -16.94
CA ASP A 24 -7.64 8.31 -17.92
C ASP A 24 -7.59 8.90 -19.35
N GLU A 25 -8.50 9.84 -19.65
CA GLU A 25 -8.59 10.50 -20.96
C GLU A 25 -7.61 11.67 -21.16
N VAL A 26 -6.97 12.19 -20.10
CA VAL A 26 -6.07 13.35 -20.25
C VAL A 26 -4.69 12.95 -20.79
N SER A 27 -4.14 13.80 -21.67
CA SER A 27 -2.74 13.68 -22.11
C SER A 27 -1.80 14.50 -21.21
N PHE A 28 -0.72 13.87 -20.75
CA PHE A 28 0.37 14.53 -20.01
C PHE A 28 1.50 15.05 -20.94
N GLU A 29 1.29 15.09 -22.26
CA GLU A 29 2.32 15.51 -23.23
C GLU A 29 2.74 16.97 -23.09
N VAL A 30 1.79 17.85 -22.76
CA VAL A 30 2.04 19.29 -22.57
C VAL A 30 2.89 19.59 -21.33
N LEU A 31 2.95 18.64 -20.37
CA LEU A 31 3.71 18.83 -19.14
C LEU A 31 5.21 18.79 -19.40
N THR A 32 5.95 19.70 -18.78
CA THR A 32 7.40 19.59 -18.62
C THR A 32 7.75 18.45 -17.64
N THR A 33 9.00 17.99 -17.63
CA THR A 33 9.46 16.99 -16.65
C THR A 33 9.15 17.33 -15.19
N PRO A 34 9.42 18.56 -14.66
CA PRO A 34 9.05 18.90 -13.29
C PRO A 34 7.53 18.93 -13.05
N GLU A 35 6.72 19.19 -14.08
CA GLU A 35 5.26 19.10 -13.96
C GLU A 35 4.79 17.65 -13.88
N ARG A 36 5.37 16.75 -14.67
CA ARG A 36 5.09 15.32 -14.57
C ARG A 36 5.42 14.76 -13.18
N LEU A 37 6.55 15.17 -12.60
CA LEU A 37 6.92 14.76 -11.23
C LEU A 37 5.91 15.27 -10.19
N ARG A 38 5.49 16.54 -10.28
CA ARG A 38 4.44 17.10 -9.41
C ARG A 38 3.10 16.37 -9.57
N SER A 39 2.75 15.93 -10.77
CA SER A 39 1.55 15.11 -11.01
C SER A 39 1.67 13.73 -10.35
N LEU A 40 2.85 13.08 -10.43
CA LEU A 40 3.10 11.81 -9.74
C LEU A 40 3.02 11.95 -8.21
N GLU A 41 3.54 13.04 -7.64
CA GLU A 41 3.41 13.34 -6.21
C GLU A 41 1.95 13.50 -5.78
N ARG A 42 1.13 14.15 -6.62
CA ARG A 42 -0.31 14.28 -6.38
C ARG A 42 -1.03 12.94 -6.43
N LEU A 43 -0.72 12.09 -7.42
CA LEU A 43 -1.27 10.74 -7.52
C LEU A 43 -0.91 9.90 -6.28
N GLU A 44 0.35 9.93 -5.86
CA GLU A 44 0.81 9.21 -4.66
C GLU A 44 0.09 9.71 -3.39
N CYS A 45 -0.11 11.02 -3.25
CA CYS A 45 -0.88 11.59 -2.16
C CYS A 45 -2.33 11.09 -2.14
N LEU A 46 -2.99 11.00 -3.30
CA LEU A 46 -4.35 10.44 -3.41
C LEU A 46 -4.38 8.97 -2.99
N VAL A 47 -3.46 8.15 -3.50
CA VAL A 47 -3.35 6.73 -3.15
C VAL A 47 -3.15 6.54 -1.64
N ARG A 48 -2.34 7.39 -0.99
CA ARG A 48 -2.10 7.33 0.46
C ARG A 48 -3.32 7.71 1.31
N ARG A 49 -4.19 8.57 0.79
CA ARG A 49 -5.39 9.06 1.51
C ARG A 49 -6.55 8.05 1.44
N LEU A 50 -6.67 7.29 0.35
CA LEU A 50 -7.78 6.36 0.13
C LEU A 50 -7.98 5.33 1.27
N PRO A 51 -6.94 4.64 1.79
CA PRO A 51 -7.11 3.71 2.90
C PRO A 51 -7.75 4.33 4.15
N ALA A 52 -7.46 5.61 4.44
CA ALA A 52 -8.00 6.31 5.61
C ALA A 52 -9.52 6.51 5.57
N VAL A 53 -10.13 6.48 4.37
CA VAL A 53 -11.59 6.47 4.18
C VAL A 53 -12.15 5.09 4.53
N GLY A 54 -11.48 4.03 4.07
CA GLY A 54 -11.90 2.64 4.29
C GLY A 54 -11.84 2.19 5.76
N HIS A 55 -11.01 2.80 6.60
CA HIS A 55 -10.89 2.41 8.02
C HIS A 55 -12.23 2.46 8.78
N THR A 56 -13.08 3.45 8.52
CA THR A 56 -14.40 3.53 9.16
C THR A 56 -15.28 2.36 8.76
N LEU A 57 -15.31 2.01 7.47
CA LEU A 57 -16.10 0.89 6.94
C LEU A 57 -15.62 -0.44 7.50
N ILE A 58 -14.30 -0.66 7.55
CA ILE A 58 -13.72 -1.89 8.10
C ILE A 58 -14.04 -2.01 9.60
N ASN A 59 -13.88 -0.94 10.39
CA ASN A 59 -14.22 -0.96 11.81
C ASN A 59 -15.72 -1.17 12.06
N GLN A 60 -16.58 -0.60 11.20
CA GLN A 60 -18.03 -0.84 11.26
C GLN A 60 -18.37 -2.30 10.96
N LEU A 61 -17.78 -2.89 9.92
CA LEU A 61 -17.96 -4.32 9.62
C LEU A 61 -17.47 -5.21 10.77
N ASP A 62 -16.31 -4.91 11.35
CA ASP A 62 -15.74 -5.64 12.49
C ASP A 62 -16.63 -5.57 13.74
N THR A 63 -17.35 -4.46 13.92
CA THR A 63 -18.24 -4.24 15.07
C THR A 63 -19.65 -4.77 14.86
N GLN A 64 -20.19 -4.67 13.64
CA GLN A 64 -21.63 -4.82 13.36
C GLN A 64 -21.98 -6.13 12.64
N ALA A 65 -21.08 -6.67 11.83
CA ALA A 65 -21.40 -7.83 11.00
C ALA A 65 -21.07 -9.14 11.72
N SER A 66 -21.99 -10.09 11.68
CA SER A 66 -21.74 -11.44 12.21
C SER A 66 -20.93 -12.29 11.22
N GLU A 67 -20.28 -13.36 11.69
CA GLU A 67 -19.58 -14.28 10.78
C GLU A 67 -20.55 -14.96 9.80
N GLU A 68 -21.81 -15.18 10.19
CA GLU A 68 -22.87 -15.71 9.32
C GLU A 68 -23.21 -14.74 8.19
N GLU A 69 -23.36 -13.44 8.48
CA GLU A 69 -23.63 -12.41 7.47
C GLU A 69 -22.46 -12.24 6.49
N LEU A 70 -21.23 -12.37 6.99
CA LEU A 70 -20.01 -12.26 6.20
C LEU A 70 -19.67 -13.55 5.42
N GLY A 71 -20.27 -14.68 5.78
CA GLY A 71 -19.94 -16.01 5.24
C GLY A 71 -18.58 -16.54 5.70
N GLY A 72 -18.13 -16.15 6.90
CA GLY A 72 -16.85 -16.50 7.53
C GLY A 72 -16.23 -15.32 8.27
N THR A 73 -14.96 -15.46 8.66
CA THR A 73 -14.24 -14.36 9.34
C THR A 73 -14.14 -13.12 8.46
N LEU A 74 -14.15 -11.92 9.06
CA LEU A 74 -13.97 -10.64 8.35
C LEU A 74 -12.77 -10.64 7.40
N CYS A 75 -11.64 -11.19 7.85
CA CYS A 75 -10.43 -11.32 7.04
C CYS A 75 -10.67 -12.13 5.76
N CYS A 76 -11.37 -13.25 5.85
CA CYS A 76 -11.75 -14.07 4.69
C CYS A 76 -12.76 -13.35 3.79
N ALA A 77 -13.77 -12.70 4.37
CA ALA A 77 -14.77 -11.95 3.63
C ALA A 77 -14.15 -10.82 2.82
N LEU A 78 -13.28 -10.00 3.43
CA LEU A 78 -12.55 -8.92 2.76
C LEU A 78 -11.61 -9.46 1.67
N ALA A 79 -10.83 -10.50 1.97
CA ALA A 79 -9.92 -11.11 0.98
C ALA A 79 -10.68 -11.56 -0.29
N ASN A 80 -11.81 -12.24 -0.10
CA ASN A 80 -12.62 -12.75 -1.20
C ASN A 80 -13.33 -11.61 -1.97
N ARG A 81 -13.97 -10.66 -1.26
CA ARG A 81 -14.76 -9.59 -1.89
C ARG A 81 -13.91 -8.54 -2.58
N LEU A 82 -12.78 -8.18 -1.98
CA LEU A 82 -11.86 -7.18 -2.52
C LEU A 82 -10.81 -7.78 -3.48
N ARG A 83 -10.79 -9.11 -3.65
CA ARG A 83 -9.83 -9.85 -4.48
C ARG A 83 -8.37 -9.57 -4.10
N ILE A 84 -8.11 -9.51 -2.79
CA ILE A 84 -6.79 -9.29 -2.21
C ILE A 84 -6.33 -10.54 -1.47
N THR A 85 -5.02 -10.61 -1.20
CA THR A 85 -4.49 -11.72 -0.41
C THR A 85 -4.99 -11.64 1.04
N LYS A 86 -5.10 -12.80 1.71
CA LYS A 86 -5.46 -12.85 3.13
C LYS A 86 -4.50 -12.02 4.02
N PRO A 87 -3.17 -12.03 3.80
CA PRO A 87 -2.26 -11.11 4.49
C PRO A 87 -2.58 -9.63 4.26
N ASP A 88 -2.93 -9.21 3.04
CA ASP A 88 -3.32 -7.81 2.76
C ASP A 88 -4.62 -7.44 3.50
N ALA A 89 -5.62 -8.32 3.47
CA ALA A 89 -6.86 -8.11 4.24
C ALA A 89 -6.59 -7.97 5.75
N ALA A 90 -5.73 -8.83 6.31
CA ALA A 90 -5.33 -8.76 7.72
C ALA A 90 -4.58 -7.45 8.05
N LEU A 91 -3.72 -6.96 7.14
CA LEU A 91 -3.04 -5.68 7.30
C LEU A 91 -4.04 -4.51 7.30
N ARG A 92 -5.02 -4.50 6.39
CA ARG A 92 -6.05 -3.45 6.35
C ARG A 92 -6.94 -3.44 7.59
N ILE A 93 -7.26 -4.60 8.14
CA ILE A 93 -7.99 -4.71 9.42
C ILE A 93 -7.16 -4.12 10.56
N ALA A 94 -5.86 -4.45 10.64
CA ALA A 94 -4.97 -3.87 11.63
C ALA A 94 -4.83 -2.34 11.45
N ASP A 95 -4.70 -1.85 10.21
CA ASP A 95 -4.65 -0.42 9.88
C ASP A 95 -5.91 0.31 10.35
N ALA A 96 -7.08 -0.27 10.09
CA ALA A 96 -8.35 0.27 10.55
C ALA A 96 -8.45 0.34 12.09
N ALA A 97 -7.97 -0.69 12.80
CA ALA A 97 -7.97 -0.73 14.25
C ALA A 97 -7.04 0.32 14.91
N ASP A 98 -5.89 0.61 14.28
CA ASP A 98 -4.90 1.57 14.81
C ASP A 98 -5.19 3.02 14.40
N LEU A 99 -5.64 3.22 13.16
CA LEU A 99 -5.71 4.53 12.49
C LEU A 99 -7.15 5.00 12.23
N GLY A 100 -8.13 4.11 12.34
CA GLY A 100 -9.54 4.44 12.18
C GLY A 100 -10.11 5.24 13.36
N PRO A 101 -11.23 5.95 13.16
CA PRO A 101 -11.94 6.58 14.26
C PRO A 101 -12.40 5.52 15.26
N ARG A 102 -12.31 5.84 16.56
CA ARG A 102 -12.77 4.96 17.64
C ARG A 102 -13.97 5.59 18.35
N ARG A 103 -14.72 4.78 19.09
CA ARG A 103 -15.80 5.24 19.96
C ARG A 103 -15.66 4.65 21.34
N ALA A 104 -15.98 5.44 22.37
CA ALA A 104 -16.12 4.95 23.73
C ALA A 104 -17.36 4.04 23.84
N LEU A 105 -17.47 3.28 24.93
CA LEU A 105 -18.68 2.49 25.22
C LEU A 105 -19.95 3.36 25.28
N THR A 106 -19.81 4.63 25.62
CA THR A 106 -20.89 5.64 25.61
C THR A 106 -21.27 6.14 24.22
N GLY A 107 -20.54 5.73 23.17
CA GLY A 107 -20.71 6.22 21.80
C GLY A 107 -19.89 7.46 21.44
N GLU A 108 -19.27 8.10 22.44
CA GLU A 108 -18.46 9.31 22.23
C GLU A 108 -17.26 9.05 21.32
N PRO A 109 -16.96 9.95 20.36
CA PRO A 109 -15.81 9.78 19.47
C PRO A 109 -14.49 9.84 20.25
N LEU A 110 -13.61 8.88 19.99
CA LEU A 110 -12.26 8.82 20.52
C LEU A 110 -11.23 8.95 19.40
N ALA A 111 -10.10 9.57 19.71
CA ALA A 111 -8.98 9.66 18.78
C ALA A 111 -8.47 8.26 18.38
N PRO A 112 -7.93 8.08 17.16
CA PRO A 112 -7.23 6.87 16.76
C PRO A 112 -6.13 6.47 17.76
N GLN A 113 -5.69 5.21 17.77
CA GLN A 113 -4.60 4.78 18.67
C GLN A 113 -3.30 5.48 18.33
N LEU A 114 -3.02 5.60 17.02
CA LEU A 114 -1.86 6.32 16.50
C LEU A 114 -2.32 7.63 15.85
N THR A 115 -2.79 8.58 16.66
CA THR A 115 -3.38 9.86 16.19
C THR A 115 -2.50 10.59 15.18
N ALA A 116 -1.20 10.76 15.45
CA ALA A 116 -0.29 11.47 14.55
C ALA A 116 -0.14 10.74 13.20
N THR A 117 -0.03 9.41 13.23
CA THR A 117 0.04 8.55 12.04
C THR A 117 -1.25 8.63 11.23
N ALA A 118 -2.41 8.58 11.90
CA ALA A 118 -3.71 8.69 11.25
C ALA A 118 -3.88 10.05 10.55
N THR A 119 -3.48 11.14 11.21
CA THR A 119 -3.49 12.49 10.61
C THR A 119 -2.56 12.57 9.40
N ALA A 120 -1.34 12.07 9.51
CA ALA A 120 -0.37 12.07 8.42
C ALA A 120 -0.86 11.25 7.20
N GLN A 121 -1.52 10.11 7.43
CA GLN A 121 -2.12 9.31 6.35
C GLN A 121 -3.30 10.05 5.70
N ARG A 122 -4.20 10.67 6.48
CA ARG A 122 -5.31 11.48 5.95
C ARG A 122 -4.86 12.68 5.11
N GLN A 123 -3.66 13.19 5.38
CA GLN A 123 -3.00 14.24 4.60
C GLN A 123 -2.19 13.70 3.41
N GLY A 124 -2.07 12.37 3.24
CA GLY A 124 -1.31 11.74 2.17
C GLY A 124 0.22 11.80 2.34
N LEU A 125 0.70 12.14 3.53
CA LEU A 125 2.14 12.30 3.81
C LEU A 125 2.85 10.95 4.00
N ILE A 126 2.14 9.95 4.51
CA ILE A 126 2.66 8.61 4.76
C ILE A 126 1.78 7.53 4.13
N GLY A 127 2.35 6.36 3.90
CA GLY A 127 1.68 5.19 3.32
C GLY A 127 2.00 3.91 4.10
N GLU A 128 1.60 2.76 3.57
CA GLU A 128 1.71 1.45 4.25
C GLU A 128 3.11 1.16 4.80
N ALA A 129 4.17 1.39 4.01
CA ALA A 129 5.54 1.13 4.42
C ALA A 129 5.95 1.95 5.65
N HIS A 130 5.55 3.22 5.71
CA HIS A 130 5.80 4.10 6.84
C HIS A 130 5.02 3.63 8.08
N ILE A 131 3.74 3.26 7.92
CA ILE A 131 2.91 2.74 9.00
C ILE A 131 3.52 1.46 9.59
N LYS A 132 4.02 0.56 8.75
CA LYS A 132 4.71 -0.66 9.18
C LYS A 132 5.95 -0.36 10.03
N VAL A 133 6.77 0.62 9.63
CA VAL A 133 7.94 1.06 10.42
C VAL A 133 7.49 1.67 11.75
N ILE A 134 6.49 2.55 11.73
CA ILE A 134 5.96 3.20 12.94
C ILE A 134 5.45 2.16 13.94
N ARG A 135 4.67 1.16 13.50
CA ARG A 135 4.22 0.06 14.37
C ARG A 135 5.36 -0.74 14.97
N ALA A 136 6.44 -0.95 14.22
CA ALA A 136 7.59 -1.68 14.70
C ALA A 136 8.28 -0.97 15.88
N LEU A 137 8.21 0.37 15.95
CA LEU A 137 8.75 1.16 17.06
C LEU A 137 7.98 0.94 18.38
N PHE A 138 6.68 0.68 18.32
CA PHE A 138 5.83 0.44 19.50
C PHE A 138 5.77 -1.03 19.94
N ARG A 139 6.31 -1.95 19.12
CA ARG A 139 6.41 -3.36 19.52
C ARG A 139 7.48 -3.49 20.60
N PRO A 140 7.21 -4.15 21.74
CA PRO A 140 8.24 -4.45 22.72
C PRO A 140 9.42 -5.12 22.03
N PRO A 141 10.67 -4.78 22.37
CA PRO A 141 11.80 -5.54 21.85
C PRO A 141 11.52 -7.00 22.16
N ALA A 142 11.54 -7.85 21.13
CA ALA A 142 11.50 -9.29 21.34
C ALA A 142 12.55 -9.56 22.41
N ARG A 143 12.14 -10.11 23.57
CA ARG A 143 13.08 -10.48 24.62
C ARG A 143 14.16 -11.27 23.89
N ARG A 144 15.36 -10.69 23.75
CA ARG A 144 16.51 -11.46 23.32
C ARG A 144 16.60 -12.50 24.41
N GLY A 145 16.15 -13.72 24.11
CA GLY A 145 16.40 -14.86 24.96
C GLY A 145 17.91 -14.86 25.10
N GLY A 146 18.39 -14.36 26.23
CA GLY A 146 19.78 -14.48 26.59
C GLY A 146 20.02 -15.97 26.56
N CYS A 147 20.89 -16.40 25.64
CA CYS A 147 21.47 -17.71 25.72
C CYS A 147 22.29 -17.70 27.02
N VAL A 148 21.66 -17.99 28.16
CA VAL A 148 22.39 -18.48 29.32
C VAL A 148 22.85 -19.85 28.88
N HIS A 149 24.03 -19.90 28.26
CA HIS A 149 24.74 -21.16 28.08
C HIS A 149 24.91 -21.74 29.48
N PRO A 150 24.37 -22.93 29.78
CA PRO A 150 24.70 -23.59 31.03
C PRO A 150 26.22 -23.79 31.07
N PRO A 151 26.88 -23.60 32.23
CA PRO A 151 28.31 -23.80 32.34
C PRO A 151 28.65 -25.21 31.89
N GLY A 152 29.58 -25.30 30.94
CA GLY A 152 29.85 -26.50 30.17
C GLY A 152 30.07 -27.74 31.02
N ARG A 153 29.22 -28.76 30.80
CA ARG A 153 29.68 -30.14 30.98
C ARG A 153 30.62 -30.45 29.83
N ARG A 154 31.91 -30.52 30.15
CA ARG A 154 32.95 -31.11 29.31
C ARG A 154 32.54 -32.54 28.92
N SER A 155 31.90 -32.69 27.78
CA SER A 155 31.74 -34.00 27.14
C SER A 155 33.01 -34.28 26.34
N ARG A 156 33.77 -35.26 26.83
CA ARG A 156 35.05 -35.73 26.29
C ARG A 156 34.92 -36.15 24.81
N PRO A 157 35.95 -35.92 23.97
CA PRO A 157 35.99 -36.48 22.64
C PRO A 157 36.41 -37.95 22.74
N GLY A 158 35.58 -38.87 22.27
CA GLY A 158 35.97 -40.28 22.25
C GLY A 158 34.81 -41.19 21.90
N ARG A 159 34.60 -41.47 20.62
CA ARG A 159 35.04 -42.72 19.98
C ARG A 159 34.43 -42.77 18.58
N GLN A 160 35.31 -42.81 17.59
CA GLN A 160 34.95 -43.13 16.21
C GLN A 160 34.45 -44.57 16.19
N SER A 161 33.19 -44.77 15.79
CA SER A 161 32.71 -46.07 15.32
C SER A 161 32.07 -45.83 13.96
N ARG A 162 32.83 -46.22 12.94
CA ARG A 162 32.38 -46.40 11.56
C ARG A 162 31.32 -47.49 11.55
N SER A 163 30.12 -47.20 11.06
CA SER A 163 29.27 -48.22 10.47
C SER A 163 28.91 -47.79 9.05
N ILE A 164 29.52 -48.53 8.12
CA ILE A 164 29.21 -48.56 6.70
C ILE A 164 27.84 -49.23 6.58
N SER A 165 26.85 -48.54 6.03
CA SER A 165 25.81 -49.23 5.27
C SER A 165 25.36 -48.34 4.12
N SER A 166 25.55 -48.91 2.94
CA SER A 166 25.22 -48.42 1.63
C SER A 166 23.70 -48.21 1.49
N ARG A 167 23.28 -46.99 1.15
CA ARG A 167 22.01 -46.79 0.45
C ARG A 167 22.25 -46.14 -0.90
N ARG A 168 22.02 -46.99 -1.90
CA ARG A 168 22.01 -46.79 -3.34
C ARG A 168 21.33 -45.47 -3.74
N ALA A 169 22.03 -44.71 -4.58
CA ALA A 169 21.43 -43.75 -5.48
C ALA A 169 20.69 -44.50 -6.60
N GLY A 170 19.46 -44.08 -6.90
CA GLY A 170 18.76 -44.40 -8.14
C GLY A 170 18.28 -43.09 -8.77
N PRO A 171 18.61 -42.81 -10.04
CA PRO A 171 18.04 -41.67 -10.76
C PRO A 171 17.00 -42.12 -11.81
N LEU A 172 16.28 -41.12 -12.33
CA LEU A 172 15.52 -41.08 -13.60
C LEU A 172 14.01 -41.38 -13.53
N ARG A 173 13.20 -40.31 -13.59
CA ARG A 173 12.34 -39.94 -14.74
C ARG A 173 11.41 -38.78 -14.39
N PRO A 174 11.20 -37.84 -15.33
CA PRO A 174 9.84 -37.39 -15.62
C PRO A 174 9.48 -37.68 -17.08
N ALA A 175 8.28 -38.21 -17.27
CA ALA A 175 7.63 -38.45 -18.56
C ALA A 175 7.13 -37.12 -19.17
N GLY A 176 7.16 -37.04 -20.50
CA GLY A 176 6.85 -35.84 -21.27
C GLY A 176 5.38 -35.72 -21.73
N HIS A 177 5.25 -35.01 -22.86
CA HIS A 177 4.05 -34.64 -23.62
C HIS A 177 3.37 -33.34 -23.12
N GLY A 178 3.17 -32.28 -23.91
CA GLY A 178 3.40 -32.10 -25.35
C GLY A 178 2.99 -30.70 -25.84
N LEU A 179 3.07 -30.55 -27.17
CA LEU A 179 2.49 -29.51 -28.05
C LEU A 179 3.23 -28.15 -28.07
N ALA A 180 4.06 -27.90 -29.10
CA ALA A 180 3.69 -27.30 -30.40
C ALA A 180 3.37 -25.79 -30.25
N THR A 181 4.21 -24.86 -30.67
CA THR A 181 4.47 -24.47 -32.07
C THR A 181 5.55 -23.37 -32.10
N PRO A 182 6.36 -23.22 -33.17
CA PRO A 182 7.23 -22.06 -33.35
C PRO A 182 6.86 -21.22 -34.59
N ARG A 183 7.35 -19.96 -34.56
CA ARG A 183 7.57 -19.01 -35.68
C ARG A 183 6.39 -18.15 -36.14
N ARG A 184 6.51 -16.83 -35.95
CA ARG A 184 6.61 -15.81 -37.02
C ARG A 184 6.86 -14.40 -36.44
N ARG A 185 8.05 -13.85 -36.68
CA ARG A 185 8.28 -12.44 -37.08
C ARG A 185 8.75 -12.53 -38.54
N PRO A 186 8.48 -11.58 -39.46
CA PRO A 186 8.64 -10.13 -39.28
C PRO A 186 7.57 -9.29 -40.01
N HIS A 187 7.60 -7.95 -39.86
CA HIS A 187 7.56 -7.00 -40.99
C HIS A 187 7.81 -5.57 -40.49
N ARG A 188 8.79 -4.92 -41.11
CA ARG A 188 9.09 -3.49 -41.00
C ARG A 188 8.06 -2.71 -41.84
N HIS A 189 7.44 -1.69 -41.26
CA HIS A 189 7.00 -0.53 -42.03
C HIS A 189 7.74 0.70 -41.53
N ARG A 190 8.68 1.16 -42.37
CA ARG A 190 9.24 2.52 -42.33
C ARG A 190 8.21 3.43 -43.00
N THR A 191 7.62 4.35 -42.25
CA THR A 191 6.96 5.54 -42.81
C THR A 191 7.95 6.70 -42.79
N ARG A 192 8.07 7.36 -43.95
CA ARG A 192 8.93 8.53 -44.21
C ARG A 192 8.47 9.75 -43.38
N PRO A 193 9.38 10.66 -43.01
CA PRO A 193 9.00 11.94 -42.42
C PRO A 193 8.63 12.94 -43.53
N GLN A 194 7.56 13.71 -43.31
CA GLN A 194 7.30 14.94 -44.07
C GLN A 194 7.86 16.14 -43.31
N THR A 195 8.74 16.86 -43.99
CA THR A 195 9.29 18.16 -43.64
C THR A 195 8.22 19.26 -43.67
N ARG A 196 8.13 20.05 -42.61
CA ARG A 196 7.69 21.46 -42.67
C ARG A 196 8.67 22.34 -41.89
N HIS A 197 9.40 23.14 -42.67
CA HIS A 197 9.96 24.47 -42.38
C HIS A 197 8.99 25.35 -41.56
N HIS A 198 9.34 26.33 -40.71
CA HIS A 198 10.57 26.99 -40.22
C HIS A 198 10.08 27.98 -39.08
N PRO A 199 10.84 28.97 -38.58
CA PRO A 199 11.58 28.95 -37.31
C PRO A 199 11.11 30.01 -36.26
N GLU A 200 11.93 30.15 -35.21
CA GLU A 200 12.02 31.24 -34.20
C GLU A 200 11.42 30.98 -32.81
N GLN A 201 12.33 30.70 -31.86
CA GLN A 201 12.18 31.00 -30.42
C GLN A 201 13.28 31.99 -30.03
N PRO A 202 12.96 33.05 -29.27
CA PRO A 202 13.92 33.68 -28.38
C PRO A 202 13.65 33.28 -26.92
N ALA A 203 14.75 33.13 -26.19
CA ALA A 203 14.83 32.69 -24.81
C ALA A 203 14.08 33.59 -23.81
N ILE A 204 13.36 32.98 -22.86
CA ILE A 204 12.97 33.63 -21.60
C ILE A 204 13.57 32.84 -20.44
N ARG A 205 14.58 33.45 -19.82
CA ARG A 205 15.27 33.02 -18.60
C ARG A 205 14.45 33.42 -17.37
N ARG A 206 14.38 32.48 -16.40
CA ARG A 206 14.41 32.67 -14.93
C ARG A 206 13.23 33.41 -14.28
N HIS A 207 12.46 32.69 -13.48
CA HIS A 207 12.53 32.72 -12.01
C HIS A 207 11.41 31.83 -11.44
N VAL A 208 11.76 30.68 -10.86
CA VAL A 208 10.85 29.91 -9.98
C VAL A 208 11.44 29.98 -8.59
N THR A 209 10.90 30.89 -7.79
CA THR A 209 11.13 30.98 -6.36
C THR A 209 10.02 30.19 -5.69
N ALA A 210 10.30 28.95 -5.29
CA ALA A 210 9.39 28.15 -4.48
C ALA A 210 9.44 28.69 -3.04
N LYS A 211 8.36 29.35 -2.61
CA LYS A 211 8.14 29.76 -1.22
C LYS A 211 6.81 29.15 -0.76
N TRP A 212 6.89 27.96 -0.15
CA TRP A 212 5.79 27.37 0.61
C TRP A 212 6.32 27.05 2.00
N LEU A 213 6.19 28.02 2.90
CA LEU A 213 6.23 27.84 4.34
C LEU A 213 4.95 28.52 4.86
N PRO A 214 4.09 27.82 5.62
CA PRO A 214 2.93 28.46 6.22
C PRO A 214 3.39 29.33 7.40
N ASP A 215 2.89 30.57 7.47
CA ASP A 215 3.16 31.47 8.60
C ASP A 215 2.54 30.92 9.91
N PRO A 216 3.22 31.05 11.06
CA PRO A 216 2.63 30.73 12.36
C PRO A 216 1.63 31.82 12.79
N PRO A 217 0.61 31.49 13.60
CA PRO A 217 -0.35 32.48 14.07
C PRO A 217 0.31 33.44 15.06
N SER A 218 0.24 34.74 14.78
CA SER A 218 0.66 35.79 15.70
C SER A 218 -0.24 35.81 16.94
N ALA A 219 0.35 35.50 18.09
CA ALA A 219 -0.19 35.87 19.39
C ALA A 219 -0.01 37.39 19.57
N GLY A 220 -1.12 38.11 19.75
CA GLY A 220 -1.15 39.53 20.07
C GLY A 220 -2.21 39.77 21.15
N HIS A 221 -1.71 40.13 22.33
CA HIS A 221 -2.43 40.49 23.54
C HIS A 221 -3.48 41.61 23.33
N LEU A 222 -4.63 41.44 23.99
CA LEU A 222 -5.23 42.49 24.82
C LEU A 222 -4.65 42.39 26.24
#